data_AF-A0A380FL38-F1
#
_entry.id   AF-A0A380FL38-F1
#
_cell.length_a   1.000
_cell.length_b   1.000
_cell.length_c   1.000
_cell.angle_alpha   90.00
_cell.angle_beta   90.00
_cell.angle_gamma   90.00
#
_symmetry.space_group_name_H-M   'P 1'
#
loop_
_entity.id
_entity.type
_entity.pdbx_description
1 polymer ?
#
loop_
_entity_poly.entity_id
_entity_poly.type
_entity_poly.pdbx_seq_one_letter_code
_entity_poly.pdbx_strand_id
1 'polypeptide(L)' 'MNIPIEVFDSIINVDLKGTFLMTKFTLPLMMDKGGSIINTASFSGQAADLNRSGYNAAKGGVINFTRFKLR' A
#
# COMPACT_ATOMS: atom_id res chain seq x y z
N MET A 1 1.47 19.58 9.84
CA MET A 1 0.67 18.74 8.91
C MET A 1 -0.14 19.68 8.03
N ASN A 2 0.49 20.22 6.98
CA ASN A 2 -0.12 21.18 6.07
C ASN A 2 -0.19 20.56 4.66
N ILE A 3 -1.03 19.55 4.53
CA ILE A 3 -1.32 18.91 3.24
C ILE A 3 -2.82 19.07 2.98
N PRO A 4 -3.25 19.51 1.78
CA PRO A 4 -4.66 19.52 1.43
C PRO A 4 -5.25 18.11 1.52
N ILE A 5 -6.51 18.01 1.91
CA ILE A 5 -7.19 16.71 2.08
C ILE A 5 -7.23 15.96 0.76
N GLU A 6 -7.47 16.67 -0.35
CA GLU A 6 -7.54 16.11 -1.69
C GLU A 6 -6.20 15.50 -2.12
N VAL A 7 -5.09 16.11 -1.69
CA VAL A 7 -3.74 15.58 -1.93
C VAL A 7 -3.49 14.33 -1.09
N PHE A 8 -3.89 14.34 0.18
CA PHE A 8 -3.82 13.16 1.03
C PHE A 8 -4.63 12.00 0.43
N ASP A 9 -5.87 12.27 0.04
CA ASP A 9 -6.78 11.29 -0.55
C ASP A 9 -6.21 10.75 -1.86
N SER A 10 -5.63 11.61 -2.71
CA SER A 10 -4.96 11.17 -3.94
C SER A 10 -3.80 10.22 -3.63
N ILE A 11 -2.96 10.54 -2.64
CA ILE A 11 -1.84 9.69 -2.23
C ILE A 11 -2.36 8.34 -1.72
N ILE A 12 -3.36 8.32 -0.83
CA ILE A 12 -3.93 7.07 -0.32
C ILE A 12 -4.59 6.25 -1.44
N ASN A 13 -5.33 6.89 -2.34
CA ASN A 13 -6.02 6.22 -3.44
C ASN A 13 -5.03 5.55 -4.41
N VAL A 14 -3.89 6.17 -4.69
CA VAL A 14 -2.88 5.61 -5.59
C VAL A 14 -2.01 4.60 -4.85
N ASP A 15 -1.33 5.02 -3.79
CA ASP A 15 -0.24 4.24 -3.19
C ASP A 15 -0.70 3.06 -2.36
N LEU A 16 -1.88 3.15 -1.72
CA LEU A 16 -2.40 2.09 -0.85
C LEU A 16 -3.59 1.37 -1.50
N LYS A 17 -4.63 2.11 -1.87
CA LYS A 17 -5.82 1.52 -2.48
C LYS A 17 -5.50 0.91 -3.84
N GLY A 18 -4.63 1.54 -4.65
CA GLY A 18 -4.15 0.95 -5.90
C GLY A 18 -3.48 -0.40 -5.70
N THR A 19 -2.57 -0.51 -4.72
CA THR A 19 -1.95 -1.80 -4.34
C THR A 19 -2.98 -2.83 -3.90
N PHE A 20 -3.93 -2.44 -3.05
CA PHE A 20 -5.03 -3.33 -2.64
C PHE A 20 -5.85 -3.84 -3.83
N LEU A 21 -6.24 -2.96 -4.75
CA LEU A 21 -7.05 -3.31 -5.91
C LEU A 21 -6.29 -4.28 -6.84
N MET A 22 -5.01 -4.02 -7.09
CA MET A 22 -4.18 -4.92 -7.89
C MET A 22 -4.12 -6.32 -7.26
N THR A 23 -3.87 -6.42 -5.95
CA THR A 23 -3.89 -7.71 -5.26
C THR A 23 -5.27 -8.36 -5.31
N LYS A 24 -6.35 -7.61 -5.03
CA LYS A 24 -7.73 -8.11 -5.01
C LYS A 24 -8.12 -8.80 -6.32
N PHE A 25 -7.76 -8.21 -7.46
CA PHE A 25 -8.14 -8.74 -8.77
C PHE A 25 -7.14 -9.74 -9.34
N THR A 26 -5.85 -9.65 -8.98
CA THR A 26 -4.82 -10.57 -9.48
C THR A 26 -4.81 -11.88 -8.70
N LEU A 27 -5.02 -11.84 -7.38
CA LEU A 27 -4.92 -13.00 -6.51
C LEU A 27 -5.80 -14.19 -6.94
N PRO A 28 -7.11 -14.02 -7.29
CA PRO A 28 -7.94 -15.13 -7.74
C PRO A 28 -7.39 -15.85 -8.97
N LEU A 29 -6.72 -15.12 -9.87
CA LEU A 29 -6.13 -15.68 -11.10
C LEU A 29 -4.90 -16.56 -10.84
N MET A 30 -4.31 -16.44 -9.65
CA MET A 30 -3.10 -17.15 -9.23
C MET A 30 -3.40 -18.35 -8.31
N MET A 31 -4.65 -18.52 -7.85
CA MET A 31 -4.99 -19.53 -6.84
C MET A 31 -4.72 -20.96 -7.31
N ASP A 32 -5.02 -21.28 -8.58
CA ASP A 32 -4.86 -22.65 -9.10
C ASP A 32 -3.45 -22.94 -9.63
N LYS A 33 -2.74 -21.90 -10.09
CA LYS A 33 -1.44 -22.03 -10.78
C LYS A 33 -0.25 -21.66 -9.88
N GLY A 34 -0.53 -21.07 -8.72
CA GLY A 34 0.47 -20.48 -7.85
C GLY A 34 1.07 -19.19 -8.42
N GLY A 35 1.93 -18.57 -7.62
CA GLY A 35 2.70 -17.38 -7.97
C GLY A 35 2.93 -16.46 -6.78
N SER A 36 3.57 -15.32 -7.03
CA SER A 36 3.92 -14.34 -6.00
C SER A 36 3.50 -12.93 -6.41
N ILE A 37 2.92 -12.19 -5.47
CA ILE A 37 2.68 -10.74 -5.60
C ILE A 37 3.72 -10.03 -4.75
N ILE A 38 4.52 -9.15 -5.38
CA ILE A 38 5.55 -8.38 -4.70
C ILE A 38 5.11 -6.91 -4.67
N ASN A 39 4.77 -6.41 -3.49
CA ASN A 39 4.42 -5.00 -3.29
C ASN A 39 5.64 -4.21 -2.82
N THR A 40 5.86 -3.03 -3.41
CA THR A 40 6.97 -2.14 -3.02
C THR A 40 6.52 -1.12 -1.98
N ALA A 41 7.15 -1.17 -0.81
CA ALA A 41 6.98 -0.19 0.25
C ALA A 41 8.17 0.79 0.34
N SER A 42 8.30 1.49 1.47
CA SER A 42 9.40 2.40 1.77
C SER A 42 9.81 2.26 3.23
N PHE A 43 11.07 2.58 3.55
CA PHE A 43 11.51 2.80 4.94
C PHE A 43 10.64 3.86 5.64
N SER A 44 10.17 4.86 4.89
CA SER A 44 9.22 5.90 5.34
C SER A 44 7.91 5.35 5.94
N GLY A 45 7.56 4.09 5.61
CA GLY A 45 6.41 3.39 6.20
C GLY A 45 6.71 2.71 7.54
N GLN A 46 7.97 2.56 7.91
CA GLN A 46 8.42 2.06 9.23
C GLN A 46 8.85 3.21 10.14
N ALA A 47 9.58 4.18 9.61
CA ALA A 47 10.00 5.39 10.30
C ALA A 47 9.58 6.60 9.47
N ALA A 48 8.72 7.44 10.03
CA ALA A 48 8.09 8.52 9.27
C ALA A 48 9.08 9.62 8.86
N ASP A 49 9.13 9.92 7.56
CA ASP A 49 9.86 11.09 7.05
C ASP A 49 9.13 12.40 7.41
N LEU A 50 9.90 13.46 7.67
CA LEU A 50 9.35 14.80 7.88
C LEU A 50 8.57 15.27 6.64
N ASN A 51 7.43 15.91 6.87
CA ASN A 51 6.57 16.51 5.84
C ASN A 51 6.00 15.56 4.77
N ARG A 52 6.00 14.24 5.01
CA ARG A 52 5.47 13.23 4.07
C ARG A 52 4.34 12.38 4.68
N SER A 53 3.49 12.95 5.53
CA SER A 53 2.52 12.20 6.33
C SER A 53 1.59 11.29 5.50
N GLY A 54 1.10 11.75 4.34
CA GLY A 54 0.29 10.92 3.44
C GLY A 54 1.05 9.73 2.87
N TYR A 55 2.28 9.96 2.40
CA TYR A 55 3.14 8.91 1.85
C TYR A 55 3.58 7.91 2.92
N ASN A 56 3.96 8.39 4.11
CA ASN A 56 4.31 7.55 5.25
C ASN A 56 3.13 6.65 5.63
N ALA A 57 1.91 7.21 5.72
CA ALA A 57 0.70 6.46 6.01
C ALA A 57 0.42 5.39 4.94
N ALA A 58 0.50 5.76 3.65
CA ALA A 58 0.28 4.83 2.55
C ALA A 58 1.30 3.67 2.57
N LYS A 59 2.60 3.95 2.71
CA LYS A 59 3.65 2.92 2.72
C LYS A 59 3.63 2.06 3.99
N GLY A 60 3.26 2.62 5.14
CA GLY A 60 2.97 1.85 6.35
C GLY A 60 1.80 0.88 6.13
N GLY A 61 0.74 1.34 5.44
CA GLY A 61 -0.37 0.52 4.99
C GLY A 61 0.07 -0.62 4.07
N VAL A 62 0.91 -0.35 3.06
CA VAL A 62 1.44 -1.36 2.14
C VAL A 62 2.28 -2.42 2.86
N ILE A 63 3.11 -2.03 3.84
CA ILE A 63 3.88 -2.97 4.65
C ILE A 63 2.95 -3.94 5.39
N ASN A 64 1.97 -3.40 6.12
CA ASN A 64 1.08 -4.23 6.91
C ASN A 64 0.16 -5.08 6.03
N PHE A 65 -0.31 -4.53 4.92
CA PHE A 65 -1.09 -5.23 3.90
C PHE A 65 -0.33 -6.41 3.32
N THR A 66 0.96 -6.26 3.03
CA THR A 66 1.79 -7.34 2.44
C THR A 66 2.07 -8.47 3.44
N ARG A 67 2.04 -8.18 4.74
CA ARG A 67 2.23 -9.19 5.81
C ARG A 67 0.98 -9.99 6.09
N PHE A 68 -0.17 -9.61 5.53
CA PHE A 68 -1.40 -10.39 5.62
C PHE A 68 -1.15 -11.78 5.02
N LYS A 69 -1.37 -12.81 5.85
CA LYS A 69 -1.38 -14.20 5.39
C LYS A 69 -2.82 -14.61 5.17
N LEU A 70 -3.12 -15.08 3.96
CA LEU A 70 -4.28 -15.92 3.74
C LEU A 70 -4.02 -17.23 4.49
N ARG A 71 -4.88 -17.53 5.46
CA ARG A 71 -4.87 -18.84 6.13
C ARG A 71 -5.37 -19.91 5.19
#